data_AF-A0ABD1UHH8-F1
#
_entry.id   AF-A0ABD1UHH8-F1
#
_cell.length_a   1.000
_cell.length_b   1.000
_cell.length_c   1.000
_cell.angle_alpha   90.00
_cell.angle_beta   90.00
_cell.angle_gamma   90.00
#
_symmetry.space_group_name_H-M   'P 1'
#
loop_
_entity.id
_entity.type
_entity.pdbx_description
1 polymer ?
#
loop_
_entity_poly.entity_id
_entity_poly.type
_entity_poly.pdbx_seq_one_letter_code
_entity_poly.pdbx_strand_id
1 'polypeptide(L)'
;MNSDKHSVLEDQRESQTSFLAVIDTEKQLLASIYSKGLLHSDTIELYHKVRAGYEEIILNNHQLVELQEVEYLLWKLHYKHIDEFRKRIRQLSSNAENTKTDALHGNMDSQSIIDRHLEGFKSFLFKATEFYRNLIVELRKSCGLPAKVLIENNNDNSFFFEPTNKHKCEYACHRFLVCLGDLARYTELIKKPDACKWSTAATYYLEATRTWPDSGNPHNQLALLATYVGDSFLALYHCVRSLAVKEPFPDAWNNLMLLFEKNRSSHLHLLSRDAFIDFSNPSERCCLQEYITSREFFK
;
A
#
# COMPACT_ATOMS: atom_id res chain seq x y z
N MET A 1 45.65 12.62 -3.92
CA MET A 1 44.55 12.98 -4.83
C MET A 1 44.22 11.94 -5.91
N ASN A 2 45.08 10.95 -6.21
CA ASN A 2 44.73 9.84 -7.15
C ASN A 2 44.16 8.57 -6.48
N SER A 3 44.30 8.42 -5.15
CA SER A 3 43.79 7.26 -4.40
C SER A 3 42.26 7.26 -4.28
N ASP A 4 41.65 8.41 -3.97
CA ASP A 4 40.21 8.51 -3.73
C ASP A 4 39.35 8.34 -5.01
N LYS A 5 39.90 8.68 -6.18
CA LYS A 5 39.18 8.47 -7.45
C LYS A 5 39.16 7.00 -7.87
N HIS A 6 40.19 6.24 -7.53
CA HIS A 6 40.26 4.81 -7.86
C HIS A 6 39.33 3.99 -6.97
N SER A 7 39.28 4.30 -5.66
CA SER A 7 38.37 3.61 -4.72
C SER A 7 36.91 3.86 -5.08
N VAL A 8 36.54 5.10 -5.41
CA VAL A 8 35.17 5.44 -5.83
C VAL A 8 34.78 4.69 -7.11
N LEU A 9 35.68 4.51 -8.08
CA LEU A 9 35.40 3.77 -9.32
C LEU A 9 35.34 2.23 -9.15
N GLU A 10 35.98 1.70 -8.11
CA GLU A 10 35.88 0.28 -7.74
C GLU A 10 34.59 -0.01 -6.98
N ASP A 11 34.27 0.79 -5.95
CA ASP A 11 33.00 0.71 -5.21
C ASP A 11 31.79 0.83 -6.16
N GLN A 12 31.93 1.67 -7.18
CA GLN A 12 30.91 1.87 -8.20
C GLN A 12 30.65 0.63 -9.06
N ARG A 13 31.71 -0.06 -9.50
CA ARG A 13 31.58 -1.28 -10.31
C ARG A 13 31.06 -2.46 -9.49
N GLU A 14 31.44 -2.54 -8.24
CA GLU A 14 30.97 -3.58 -7.32
C GLU A 14 29.46 -3.43 -7.05
N SER A 15 28.99 -2.19 -6.81
CA SER A 15 27.55 -1.92 -6.61
C SER A 15 26.68 -2.27 -7.82
N GLN A 16 27.13 -1.98 -9.05
CA GLN A 16 26.40 -2.35 -10.27
C GLN A 16 26.37 -3.86 -10.49
N THR A 17 27.48 -4.53 -10.18
CA THR A 17 27.58 -5.99 -10.28
C THR A 17 26.67 -6.67 -9.26
N SER A 18 26.58 -6.13 -8.04
CA SER A 18 25.65 -6.58 -7.01
C SER A 18 24.19 -6.44 -7.45
N PHE A 19 23.80 -5.28 -8.00
CA PHE A 19 22.43 -5.07 -8.49
C PHE A 19 22.06 -6.06 -9.61
N LEU A 20 22.94 -6.27 -10.59
CA LEU A 20 22.70 -7.24 -11.67
C LEU A 20 22.57 -8.68 -11.14
N ALA A 21 23.36 -9.04 -10.12
CA ALA A 21 23.27 -10.35 -9.47
C ALA A 21 21.93 -10.55 -8.74
N VAL A 22 21.37 -9.50 -8.12
CA VAL A 22 20.03 -9.54 -7.52
C VAL A 22 18.97 -9.79 -8.58
N ILE A 23 19.05 -9.09 -9.72
CA ILE A 23 18.09 -9.26 -10.83
C ILE A 23 18.18 -10.67 -11.44
N ASP A 24 19.38 -11.23 -11.60
CA ASP A 24 19.52 -12.60 -12.08
C ASP A 24 18.94 -13.62 -11.09
N THR A 25 19.22 -13.43 -9.80
CA THR A 25 18.64 -14.27 -8.74
C THR A 25 17.12 -14.16 -8.71
N GLU A 26 16.55 -12.98 -8.97
CA GLU A 26 15.10 -12.80 -9.10
C GLU A 26 14.54 -13.62 -10.26
N LYS A 27 15.21 -13.66 -11.42
CA LYS A 27 14.77 -14.53 -12.54
C LYS A 27 14.76 -16.00 -12.16
N GLN A 28 15.78 -16.46 -11.43
CA GLN A 28 15.85 -17.83 -10.91
C GLN A 28 14.70 -18.12 -9.92
N LEU A 29 14.39 -17.16 -9.04
CA LEU A 29 13.25 -17.24 -8.14
C LEU A 29 11.93 -17.39 -8.90
N LEU A 30 11.73 -16.62 -9.98
CA LEU A 30 10.52 -16.74 -10.80
C LEU A 30 10.39 -18.14 -11.42
N ALA A 31 11.47 -18.68 -11.97
CA ALA A 31 11.47 -20.05 -12.51
C ALA A 31 11.16 -21.09 -11.41
N SER A 32 11.70 -20.90 -10.20
CA SER A 32 11.42 -21.77 -9.04
C SER A 32 9.95 -21.70 -8.59
N ILE A 33 9.35 -20.51 -8.55
CA ILE A 33 7.93 -20.33 -8.20
C ILE A 33 7.04 -21.11 -9.17
N TYR A 34 7.27 -21.02 -10.48
CA TYR A 34 6.43 -21.69 -11.48
C TYR A 34 6.66 -23.20 -11.56
N SER A 35 7.87 -23.68 -11.26
CA SER A 35 8.20 -25.11 -11.35
C SER A 35 7.92 -25.87 -10.05
N LYS A 36 8.25 -25.30 -8.88
CA LYS A 36 8.19 -25.95 -7.57
C LYS A 36 7.11 -25.40 -6.64
N GLY A 37 6.68 -24.17 -6.85
CA GLY A 37 5.69 -23.47 -6.02
C GLY A 37 6.30 -22.62 -4.89
N LEU A 38 5.44 -21.79 -4.29
CA LEU A 38 5.81 -20.79 -3.27
C LEU A 38 6.30 -21.36 -1.94
N LEU A 39 5.83 -22.56 -1.57
CA LEU A 39 6.13 -23.17 -0.27
C LEU A 39 7.34 -24.10 -0.30
N HIS A 40 8.01 -24.24 -1.45
CA HIS A 40 9.21 -25.06 -1.58
C HIS A 40 10.42 -24.37 -0.91
N SER A 41 11.28 -25.12 -0.22
CA SER A 41 12.45 -24.57 0.51
C SER A 41 13.32 -23.68 -0.38
N ASP A 42 13.75 -24.20 -1.53
CA ASP A 42 14.57 -23.45 -2.49
C ASP A 42 13.92 -22.12 -2.93
N THR A 43 12.60 -22.11 -3.13
CA THR A 43 11.87 -20.90 -3.50
C THR A 43 11.90 -19.87 -2.36
N ILE A 44 11.71 -20.33 -1.12
CA ILE A 44 11.76 -19.48 0.08
C ILE A 44 13.18 -18.93 0.28
N GLU A 45 14.20 -19.75 0.11
CA GLU A 45 15.62 -19.34 0.20
C GLU A 45 16.00 -18.32 -0.88
N LEU A 46 15.61 -18.57 -2.14
CA LEU A 46 15.81 -17.62 -3.23
C LEU A 46 15.10 -16.30 -2.95
N TYR A 47 13.87 -16.32 -2.44
CA TYR A 47 13.15 -15.11 -2.05
C TYR A 47 13.91 -14.31 -0.99
N HIS A 48 14.39 -14.99 0.07
CA HIS A 48 15.16 -14.34 1.12
C HIS A 48 16.46 -13.72 0.59
N LYS A 49 17.15 -14.41 -0.33
CA LYS A 49 18.37 -13.91 -0.96
C LYS A 49 18.11 -12.65 -1.81
N VAL A 50 17.08 -12.67 -2.65
CA VAL A 50 16.73 -11.50 -3.49
C VAL A 50 16.32 -10.31 -2.61
N ARG A 51 15.47 -10.55 -1.60
CA ARG A 51 15.02 -9.51 -0.67
C ARG A 51 16.19 -8.88 0.09
N ALA A 52 17.12 -9.69 0.60
CA ALA A 52 18.30 -9.21 1.30
C ALA A 52 19.23 -8.39 0.39
N GLY A 53 19.39 -8.79 -0.87
CA GLY A 53 20.16 -8.02 -1.84
C GLY A 53 19.57 -6.62 -2.10
N TYR A 54 18.25 -6.52 -2.26
CA TYR A 54 17.58 -5.21 -2.36
C TYR A 54 17.73 -4.37 -1.09
N GLU A 55 17.58 -4.97 0.09
CA GLU A 55 17.79 -4.30 1.39
C GLU A 55 19.20 -3.73 1.52
N GLU A 56 20.23 -4.51 1.18
CA GLU A 56 21.62 -4.09 1.21
C GLU A 56 21.86 -2.89 0.28
N ILE A 57 21.33 -2.92 -0.94
CA ILE A 57 21.46 -1.82 -1.90
C ILE A 57 20.78 -0.55 -1.39
N ILE A 58 19.58 -0.68 -0.79
CA ILE A 58 18.84 0.45 -0.19
C ILE A 58 19.61 1.07 0.98
N LEU A 59 20.19 0.25 1.87
CA LEU A 59 20.86 0.73 3.07
C LEU A 59 22.27 1.29 2.79
N ASN A 60 22.97 0.74 1.80
CA ASN A 60 24.33 1.16 1.45
C ASN A 60 24.38 2.38 0.51
N ASN A 61 23.23 2.84 -0.02
CA ASN A 61 23.03 4.12 -0.73
C ASN A 61 24.22 4.60 -1.59
N HIS A 62 24.79 3.72 -2.41
CA HIS A 62 25.79 4.10 -3.40
C HIS A 62 25.12 4.96 -4.47
N GLN A 63 25.67 6.13 -4.78
CA GLN A 63 25.09 7.19 -5.64
C GLN A 63 24.73 6.76 -7.09
N LEU A 64 24.92 5.50 -7.45
CA LEU A 64 24.75 4.96 -8.80
C LEU A 64 23.35 4.47 -9.14
N VAL A 65 22.66 3.83 -8.19
CA VAL A 65 21.33 3.27 -8.43
C VAL A 65 20.31 4.18 -7.78
N GLU A 66 19.31 4.60 -8.54
CA GLU A 66 18.26 5.46 -7.99
C GLU A 66 17.48 4.67 -6.94
N LEU A 67 17.52 5.14 -5.69
CA LEU A 67 16.78 4.54 -4.57
C LEU A 67 15.29 4.28 -4.90
N GLN A 68 14.70 5.13 -5.74
CA GLN A 68 13.32 5.00 -6.24
C GLN A 68 13.12 3.77 -7.13
N GLU A 69 14.12 3.41 -7.94
CA GLU A 69 14.06 2.20 -8.75
C GLU A 69 14.15 0.95 -7.87
N VAL A 70 15.08 0.94 -6.92
CA VAL A 70 15.32 -0.22 -6.05
C VAL A 70 14.14 -0.47 -5.11
N GLU A 71 13.56 0.58 -4.50
CA GLU A 71 12.36 0.43 -3.67
C GLU A 71 11.17 -0.12 -4.47
N TYR A 72 11.01 0.36 -5.71
CA TYR A 72 9.94 -0.08 -6.58
C TYR A 72 10.09 -1.56 -6.95
N LEU A 73 11.30 -2.00 -7.30
CA LEU A 73 11.60 -3.39 -7.62
C LEU A 73 11.39 -4.31 -6.39
N LEU A 74 11.83 -3.87 -5.22
CA LEU A 74 11.59 -4.57 -3.95
C LEU A 74 10.09 -4.74 -3.68
N TRP A 75 9.28 -3.70 -3.87
CA TRP A 75 7.83 -3.83 -3.73
C TRP A 75 7.23 -4.75 -4.80
N LYS A 76 7.68 -4.64 -6.05
CA LYS A 76 7.22 -5.49 -7.16
C LYS A 76 7.47 -6.98 -6.87
N LEU A 77 8.62 -7.32 -6.29
CA LEU A 77 8.94 -8.67 -5.81
C LEU A 77 7.91 -9.15 -4.76
N HIS A 78 7.64 -8.34 -3.73
CA HIS A 78 6.68 -8.68 -2.69
C HIS A 78 5.26 -8.81 -3.24
N TYR A 79 4.83 -7.85 -4.07
CA TYR A 79 3.50 -7.86 -4.69
C TYR A 79 3.30 -9.09 -5.56
N LYS A 80 4.32 -9.51 -6.31
CA LYS A 80 4.25 -10.73 -7.11
C LYS A 80 4.03 -11.98 -6.23
N HIS A 81 4.69 -12.08 -5.09
CA HIS A 81 4.45 -13.17 -4.13
C HIS A 81 3.02 -13.12 -3.57
N ILE A 82 2.54 -11.94 -3.18
CA ILE A 82 1.16 -11.73 -2.71
C ILE A 82 0.17 -12.21 -3.77
N ASP A 83 0.37 -11.81 -5.03
CA ASP A 83 -0.53 -12.17 -6.12
C ASP A 83 -0.51 -13.67 -6.42
N GLU A 84 0.66 -14.31 -6.42
CA GLU A 84 0.78 -15.77 -6.61
C GLU A 84 0.14 -16.56 -5.45
N PHE A 85 0.30 -16.14 -4.19
CA PHE A 85 -0.42 -16.73 -3.06
C PHE A 85 -1.94 -16.62 -3.26
N ARG A 86 -2.43 -15.43 -3.59
CA ARG A 86 -3.85 -15.18 -3.81
C ARG A 86 -4.40 -15.98 -5.00
N LYS A 87 -3.67 -16.08 -6.11
CA LYS A 87 -4.04 -16.90 -7.27
C LYS A 87 -4.16 -18.37 -6.86
N ARG A 88 -3.15 -18.91 -6.16
CA ARG A 88 -3.14 -20.31 -5.74
C ARG A 88 -4.28 -20.64 -4.79
N ILE A 89 -4.54 -19.78 -3.80
CA ILE A 89 -5.65 -19.96 -2.85
C ILE A 89 -6.98 -19.95 -3.61
N ARG A 90 -7.23 -18.98 -4.50
CA ARG A 90 -8.47 -18.92 -5.31
C ARG A 90 -8.68 -20.17 -6.15
N GLN A 91 -7.64 -20.66 -6.82
CA GLN A 91 -7.70 -21.87 -7.65
C GLN A 91 -8.03 -23.13 -6.82
N LEU A 92 -7.40 -23.27 -5.65
CA LEU A 92 -7.66 -24.40 -4.77
C LEU A 92 -9.09 -24.36 -4.21
N SER A 93 -9.58 -23.17 -3.82
CA SER A 93 -10.95 -22.98 -3.37
C SER A 93 -11.98 -23.30 -4.46
N SER A 94 -11.79 -22.83 -5.70
CA SER A 94 -12.71 -23.12 -6.81
C SER A 94 -12.74 -24.61 -7.16
N ASN A 95 -11.58 -25.27 -7.14
CA ASN A 95 -11.50 -26.71 -7.41
C ASN A 95 -12.21 -27.52 -6.33
N ALA A 96 -12.06 -27.13 -5.06
CA ALA A 96 -12.74 -27.78 -3.95
C ALA A 96 -14.27 -27.62 -4.01
N GLU A 97 -14.79 -26.53 -4.58
CA GLU A 97 -16.23 -26.35 -4.81
C GLU A 97 -16.76 -27.26 -5.94
N ASN A 98 -16.00 -27.41 -7.03
CA ASN A 98 -16.37 -28.26 -8.17
C ASN A 98 -16.31 -29.76 -7.85
N THR A 99 -15.48 -30.21 -6.90
CA THR A 99 -15.38 -31.64 -6.51
C THR A 99 -16.44 -32.07 -5.50
N LYS A 100 -17.11 -31.12 -4.82
CA LYS A 100 -18.18 -31.42 -3.85
C LYS A 100 -19.44 -32.04 -4.47
N THR A 101 -19.62 -31.93 -5.79
CA THR A 101 -20.75 -32.54 -6.49
C THR A 101 -20.61 -34.05 -6.70
N ASP A 102 -19.42 -34.66 -6.56
CA ASP A 102 -19.19 -36.05 -6.99
C ASP A 102 -18.62 -37.05 -5.94
N ALA A 103 -18.17 -36.66 -4.72
CA ALA A 103 -17.72 -37.68 -3.74
C ALA A 103 -17.69 -37.25 -2.26
N LEU A 104 -18.17 -38.14 -1.38
CA LEU A 104 -18.25 -38.01 0.09
C LEU A 104 -16.92 -38.26 0.86
N HIS A 105 -15.78 -38.48 0.20
CA HIS A 105 -14.53 -38.92 0.88
C HIS A 105 -13.24 -38.13 0.56
N GLY A 106 -13.24 -37.17 -0.38
CA GLY A 106 -12.03 -36.42 -0.79
C GLY A 106 -11.77 -35.07 -0.08
N ASN A 107 -12.63 -34.69 0.87
CA ASN A 107 -12.74 -33.30 1.35
C ASN A 107 -11.62 -32.89 2.34
N MET A 108 -11.09 -33.85 3.11
CA MET A 108 -10.15 -33.56 4.20
C MET A 108 -8.74 -33.15 3.71
N ASP A 109 -8.25 -33.78 2.64
CA ASP A 109 -6.90 -33.50 2.08
C ASP A 109 -6.87 -32.16 1.32
N SER A 110 -7.93 -31.84 0.57
CA SER A 110 -8.04 -30.57 -0.16
C SER A 110 -8.09 -29.36 0.77
N GLN A 111 -8.84 -29.45 1.87
CA GLN A 111 -8.92 -28.38 2.87
C GLN A 111 -7.57 -28.17 3.57
N SER A 112 -6.88 -29.26 3.93
CA SER A 112 -5.53 -29.22 4.51
C SER A 112 -4.53 -28.47 3.61
N ILE A 113 -4.58 -28.68 2.28
CA ILE A 113 -3.73 -27.96 1.33
C ILE A 113 -4.06 -26.46 1.29
N ILE A 114 -5.35 -26.10 1.27
CA ILE A 114 -5.79 -24.69 1.31
C ILE A 114 -5.29 -24.02 2.59
N ASP A 115 -5.49 -24.66 3.74
CA ASP A 115 -5.09 -24.15 5.04
C ASP A 115 -3.56 -23.94 5.11
N ARG A 116 -2.78 -24.88 4.56
CA ARG A 116 -1.32 -24.74 4.45
C ARG A 116 -0.90 -23.54 3.62
N HIS A 117 -1.54 -23.29 2.48
CA HIS A 117 -1.27 -22.11 1.65
C HIS A 117 -1.72 -20.81 2.33
N LEU A 118 -2.85 -20.84 3.05
CA LEU A 118 -3.35 -19.70 3.81
C LEU A 118 -2.39 -19.33 4.95
N GLU A 119 -1.88 -20.33 5.68
CA GLU A 119 -0.92 -20.12 6.76
C GLU A 119 0.43 -19.63 6.23
N GLY A 120 0.90 -20.21 5.12
CA GLY A 120 2.07 -19.71 4.41
C GLY A 120 1.91 -18.24 3.98
N PHE A 121 0.74 -17.85 3.48
CA PHE A 121 0.47 -16.48 3.08
C PHE A 121 0.43 -15.51 4.28
N LYS A 122 -0.22 -15.90 5.40
CA LYS A 122 -0.20 -15.11 6.64
C LYS A 122 1.23 -14.93 7.17
N SER A 123 2.02 -16.00 7.19
CA SER A 123 3.42 -15.96 7.62
C SER A 123 4.25 -15.02 6.73
N PHE A 124 4.05 -15.09 5.41
CA PHE A 124 4.69 -14.18 4.46
C PHE A 124 4.34 -12.71 4.75
N LEU A 125 3.05 -12.39 4.90
CA LEU A 125 2.62 -11.00 5.18
C LEU A 125 3.18 -10.48 6.50
N PHE A 126 3.21 -11.33 7.54
CA PHE A 126 3.79 -10.98 8.83
C PHE A 126 5.29 -10.65 8.71
N LYS A 127 6.08 -11.55 8.11
CA LYS A 127 7.53 -11.36 7.91
C LYS A 127 7.86 -10.17 7.01
N ALA A 128 7.06 -9.92 5.97
CA ALA A 128 7.19 -8.73 5.13
C ALA A 128 6.89 -7.44 5.91
N THR A 129 5.90 -7.48 6.80
CA THR A 129 5.56 -6.32 7.65
C THR A 129 6.70 -5.99 8.63
N GLU A 130 7.28 -7.01 9.28
CA GLU A 130 8.45 -6.82 10.15
C GLU A 130 9.65 -6.28 9.38
N PHE A 131 9.90 -6.82 8.18
CA PHE A 131 10.96 -6.36 7.30
C PHE A 131 10.84 -4.87 6.96
N TYR A 132 9.69 -4.40 6.46
CA TYR A 132 9.54 -2.98 6.11
C TYR A 132 9.61 -2.07 7.34
N ARG A 133 9.12 -2.50 8.52
CA ARG A 133 9.27 -1.74 9.77
C ARG A 133 10.74 -1.55 10.12
N ASN A 134 11.53 -2.61 10.05
CA ASN A 134 12.97 -2.56 10.32
C ASN A 134 13.70 -1.72 9.27
N LEU A 135 13.37 -1.91 7.99
CA LEU A 135 13.98 -1.16 6.88
C LEU A 135 13.75 0.35 7.01
N ILE A 136 12.55 0.79 7.41
CA ILE A 136 12.27 2.21 7.69
C ILE A 136 13.16 2.72 8.82
N VAL A 137 13.31 1.94 9.91
CA VAL A 137 14.12 2.35 11.06
C VAL A 137 15.59 2.49 10.66
N GLU A 138 16.15 1.49 9.97
CA GLU A 138 17.55 1.50 9.54
C GLU A 138 17.83 2.58 8.49
N LEU A 139 16.94 2.77 7.51
CA LEU A 139 17.08 3.83 6.52
C LEU A 139 16.99 5.22 7.15
N ARG A 140 16.10 5.42 8.13
CA ARG A 140 16.01 6.71 8.83
C ARG A 140 17.28 7.00 9.61
N LYS A 141 17.83 5.99 10.31
CA LYS A 141 19.11 6.11 11.02
C LYS A 141 20.26 6.46 10.07
N SER A 142 20.36 5.78 8.92
CA SER A 142 21.45 6.02 7.95
C SER A 142 21.38 7.43 7.34
N CYS A 143 20.20 8.05 7.30
CA CYS A 143 20.02 9.42 6.82
C CYS A 143 19.95 10.49 7.93
N GLY A 144 20.26 10.14 9.19
CA GLY A 144 20.23 11.09 10.33
C GLY A 144 18.82 11.54 10.74
N LEU A 145 17.78 10.78 10.40
CA LEU A 145 16.40 11.04 10.79
C LEU A 145 16.02 10.29 12.08
N PRO A 146 15.13 10.86 12.93
CA PRO A 146 14.65 10.15 14.12
C PRO A 146 13.99 8.82 13.75
N ALA A 147 14.32 7.74 14.46
CA ALA A 147 13.86 6.37 14.14
C ALA A 147 12.33 6.18 14.18
N LYS A 148 11.60 7.01 14.93
CA LYS A 148 10.13 6.96 15.04
C LYS A 148 9.52 8.03 14.13
N VAL A 149 8.48 7.65 13.37
CA VAL A 149 7.71 8.55 12.50
C VAL A 149 6.66 9.36 13.30
N LEU A 150 6.47 9.07 14.59
CA LEU A 150 5.34 9.62 15.35
C LEU A 150 5.65 10.97 15.99
N ILE A 151 4.87 11.97 15.55
CA ILE A 151 4.26 13.08 16.30
C ILE A 151 4.89 13.33 17.67
N GLU A 152 5.92 14.16 17.71
CA GLU A 152 6.19 15.06 18.82
C GLU A 152 7.16 16.13 18.31
N ASN A 153 6.66 17.37 18.29
CA ASN A 153 7.49 18.56 18.16
C ASN A 153 8.52 18.52 19.29
N ASN A 154 9.74 18.10 19.02
CA ASN A 154 10.88 18.47 19.85
C ASN A 154 12.09 18.63 18.94
N ASN A 155 12.58 19.87 18.92
CA ASN A 155 13.90 20.26 18.44
C ASN A 155 14.94 19.38 19.15
N ASP A 156 15.82 18.71 18.40
CA ASP A 156 17.24 19.06 18.41
C ASP A 156 18.16 18.08 17.67
N ASN A 157 19.29 18.67 17.24
CA ASN A 157 20.56 18.12 16.76
C ASN A 157 20.59 17.52 15.35
N SER A 158 20.62 18.41 14.36
CA SER A 158 21.06 18.12 13.01
C SER A 158 22.57 17.85 12.97
N PHE A 159 22.96 16.60 12.71
CA PHE A 159 24.20 16.34 11.99
C PHE A 159 24.06 16.89 10.56
N PHE A 160 25.07 17.59 10.06
CA PHE A 160 25.09 18.13 8.70
C PHE A 160 25.08 16.97 7.68
N PHE A 161 23.90 16.63 7.17
CA PHE A 161 23.72 15.75 6.01
C PHE A 161 23.19 16.57 4.84
N GLU A 162 23.62 16.27 3.61
CA GLU A 162 23.15 17.00 2.42
C GLU A 162 21.62 16.95 2.31
N PRO A 163 20.93 18.09 2.10
CA PRO A 163 19.47 18.16 2.01
C PRO A 163 18.85 17.17 1.01
N THR A 164 19.58 16.87 -0.06
CA THR A 164 19.17 15.95 -1.14
C THR A 164 19.01 14.51 -0.67
N ASN A 165 19.87 14.04 0.24
CA ASN A 165 19.81 12.68 0.75
C ASN A 165 18.63 12.49 1.70
N LYS A 166 18.35 13.49 2.56
CA LYS A 166 17.18 13.48 3.44
C LYS A 166 15.88 13.33 2.65
N HIS A 167 15.73 14.10 1.57
CA HIS A 167 14.54 14.06 0.72
C HIS A 167 14.35 12.68 0.05
N LYS A 168 15.43 12.06 -0.45
CA LYS A 168 15.37 10.68 -1.00
C LYS A 168 14.96 9.66 0.06
N CYS A 169 15.47 9.78 1.28
CA CYS A 169 15.12 8.88 2.38
C CYS A 169 13.67 9.07 2.83
N GLU A 170 13.18 10.31 2.91
CA GLU A 170 11.76 10.60 3.18
C GLU A 170 10.86 10.03 2.09
N TYR A 171 11.26 10.15 0.81
CA TYR A 171 10.58 9.49 -0.30
C TYR A 171 10.53 7.98 -0.08
N ALA A 172 11.67 7.29 0.09
CA ALA A 172 11.64 5.85 0.27
C ALA A 172 10.85 5.41 1.52
N CYS A 173 10.94 6.15 2.63
CA CYS A 173 10.13 5.89 3.82
C CYS A 173 8.63 6.00 3.54
N HIS A 174 8.17 7.01 2.79
CA HIS A 174 6.75 7.12 2.45
C HIS A 174 6.30 5.93 1.61
N ARG A 175 7.13 5.46 0.67
CA ARG A 175 6.84 4.28 -0.17
C ARG A 175 6.71 3.02 0.68
N PHE A 176 7.62 2.83 1.65
CA PHE A 176 7.56 1.70 2.58
C PHE A 176 6.35 1.78 3.52
N LEU A 177 5.93 2.97 3.94
CA LEU A 177 4.68 3.16 4.69
C LEU A 177 3.46 2.77 3.86
N VAL A 178 3.42 3.13 2.56
CA VAL A 178 2.36 2.64 1.65
C VAL A 178 2.38 1.10 1.56
N CYS A 179 3.57 0.50 1.42
CA CYS A 179 3.71 -0.96 1.41
C CYS A 179 3.21 -1.61 2.70
N LEU A 180 3.50 -1.03 3.87
CA LEU A 180 2.98 -1.49 5.16
C LEU A 180 1.46 -1.38 5.25
N GLY A 181 0.88 -0.30 4.71
CA GLY A 181 -0.57 -0.15 4.59
C GLY A 181 -1.20 -1.25 3.72
N ASP A 182 -0.56 -1.58 2.59
CA ASP A 182 -1.03 -2.64 1.70
C ASP A 182 -0.90 -4.02 2.34
N LEU A 183 0.22 -4.32 3.02
CA LEU A 183 0.40 -5.56 3.76
C LEU A 183 -0.67 -5.73 4.83
N ALA A 184 -0.95 -4.69 5.62
CA ALA A 184 -2.02 -4.69 6.61
C ALA A 184 -3.39 -4.91 5.95
N ARG A 185 -3.66 -4.25 4.81
CA ARG A 185 -4.90 -4.43 4.03
C ARG A 185 -5.04 -5.88 3.53
N TYR A 186 -3.98 -6.49 3.01
CA TYR A 186 -4.00 -7.90 2.60
C TYR A 186 -4.18 -8.86 3.78
N THR A 187 -3.63 -8.55 4.96
CA THR A 187 -3.87 -9.33 6.17
C THR A 187 -5.35 -9.33 6.57
N GLU A 188 -6.02 -8.18 6.47
CA GLU A 188 -7.46 -8.09 6.74
C GLU A 188 -8.29 -8.81 5.68
N LEU A 189 -7.92 -8.72 4.39
CA LEU A 189 -8.62 -9.40 3.29
C LEU A 189 -8.60 -10.94 3.37
N ILE A 190 -7.69 -11.52 4.17
CA ILE A 190 -7.68 -12.96 4.46
C ILE A 190 -8.77 -13.34 5.46
N LYS A 191 -9.23 -12.40 6.30
CA LYS A 191 -10.27 -12.64 7.30
C LYS A 191 -11.65 -12.62 6.65
N LYS A 192 -12.66 -13.05 7.42
CA LYS A 192 -14.06 -12.92 7.02
C LYS A 192 -14.43 -11.43 6.89
N PRO A 193 -15.27 -11.04 5.92
CA PRO A 193 -15.63 -9.62 5.68
C PRO A 193 -16.07 -8.87 6.94
N ASP A 194 -16.89 -9.49 7.78
CA ASP A 194 -17.44 -8.88 9.00
C ASP A 194 -16.40 -8.67 10.11
N ALA A 195 -15.21 -9.25 9.97
CA ALA A 195 -14.13 -9.17 10.96
C ALA A 195 -12.98 -8.23 10.54
N CYS A 196 -13.06 -7.63 9.35
CA CYS A 196 -12.00 -6.78 8.79
C CYS A 196 -11.86 -5.47 9.57
N LYS A 197 -10.64 -5.19 10.04
CA LYS A 197 -10.30 -3.96 10.76
C LYS A 197 -9.25 -3.16 9.99
N TRP A 198 -9.70 -2.13 9.27
CA TRP A 198 -8.85 -1.33 8.38
C TRP A 198 -7.97 -0.29 9.08
N SER A 199 -8.06 -0.14 10.41
CA SER A 199 -7.41 0.93 11.17
C SER A 199 -5.88 0.93 11.04
N THR A 200 -5.25 -0.25 11.08
CA THR A 200 -3.79 -0.38 10.90
C THR A 200 -3.35 0.08 9.51
N ALA A 201 -4.06 -0.35 8.46
CA ALA A 201 -3.77 0.07 7.09
C ALA A 201 -3.95 1.59 6.92
N ALA A 202 -5.07 2.13 7.42
CA ALA A 202 -5.34 3.56 7.40
C ALA A 202 -4.28 4.37 8.13
N THR A 203 -3.80 3.89 9.29
CA THR A 203 -2.72 4.55 10.04
C THR A 203 -1.47 4.66 9.19
N TYR A 204 -1.02 3.58 8.54
CA TYR A 204 0.16 3.65 7.67
C TYR A 204 -0.02 4.57 6.48
N TYR A 205 -1.18 4.56 5.81
CA TYR A 205 -1.43 5.48 4.71
C TYR A 205 -1.47 6.94 5.17
N LEU A 206 -2.01 7.24 6.36
CA LEU A 206 -1.99 8.59 6.94
C LEU A 206 -0.57 9.02 7.34
N GLU A 207 0.27 8.11 7.85
CA GLU A 207 1.68 8.43 8.07
C GLU A 207 2.42 8.67 6.75
N ALA A 208 2.07 7.94 5.68
CA ALA A 208 2.63 8.17 4.36
C ALA A 208 2.25 9.56 3.79
N THR A 209 0.99 10.02 3.97
CA THR A 209 0.60 11.38 3.54
C THR A 209 1.34 12.48 4.30
N ARG A 210 1.65 12.25 5.58
CA ARG A 210 2.45 13.19 6.40
C ARG A 210 3.91 13.20 6.01
N THR A 211 4.45 12.02 5.67
CA THR A 211 5.87 11.85 5.29
C THR A 211 6.15 12.44 3.91
N TRP A 212 5.21 12.28 2.96
CA TRP A 212 5.35 12.81 1.60
C TRP A 212 4.02 13.36 1.07
N PRO A 213 3.70 14.63 1.38
CA PRO A 213 2.42 15.25 1.01
C PRO A 213 2.21 15.42 -0.50
N ASP A 214 3.29 15.39 -1.29
CA ASP A 214 3.25 15.56 -2.74
C ASP A 214 2.60 14.37 -3.47
N SER A 215 2.56 13.17 -2.85
CA SER A 215 2.06 11.95 -3.50
C SER A 215 0.57 11.74 -3.32
N GLY A 216 -0.13 11.45 -4.42
CA GLY A 216 -1.56 11.11 -4.39
C GLY A 216 -1.82 9.66 -3.98
N ASN A 217 -0.83 8.78 -4.08
CA ASN A 217 -1.01 7.35 -3.85
C ASN A 217 -1.60 7.02 -2.46
N PRO A 218 -1.06 7.52 -1.33
CA PRO A 218 -1.64 7.22 -0.03
C PRO A 218 -3.10 7.67 0.11
N HIS A 219 -3.48 8.80 -0.50
CA HIS A 219 -4.87 9.25 -0.56
C HIS A 219 -5.74 8.29 -1.38
N ASN A 220 -5.28 7.81 -2.53
CA ASN A 220 -6.00 6.80 -3.30
C ASN A 220 -6.24 5.51 -2.47
N GLN A 221 -5.25 5.07 -1.70
CA GLN A 221 -5.40 3.89 -0.83
C GLN A 221 -6.39 4.13 0.32
N LEU A 222 -6.43 5.35 0.89
CA LEU A 222 -7.44 5.74 1.89
C LEU A 222 -8.85 5.78 1.27
N ALA A 223 -8.98 6.24 0.02
CA ALA A 223 -10.24 6.20 -0.70
C ALA A 223 -10.73 4.75 -0.89
N LEU A 224 -9.83 3.84 -1.27
CA LEU A 224 -10.14 2.41 -1.37
C LEU A 224 -10.65 1.85 -0.03
N LEU A 225 -9.97 2.13 1.09
CA LEU A 225 -10.44 1.69 2.41
C LEU A 225 -11.81 2.25 2.77
N ALA A 226 -12.08 3.53 2.45
CA ALA A 226 -13.38 4.15 2.66
C ALA A 226 -14.49 3.42 1.87
N THR A 227 -14.21 2.93 0.65
CA THR A 227 -15.18 2.10 -0.09
C THR A 227 -15.47 0.76 0.59
N TYR A 228 -14.51 0.14 1.28
CA TYR A 228 -14.72 -1.13 2.00
C TYR A 228 -15.66 -0.98 3.20
N VAL A 229 -15.69 0.19 3.84
CA VAL A 229 -16.58 0.49 4.97
C VAL A 229 -17.88 1.19 4.55
N GLY A 230 -18.09 1.40 3.25
CA GLY A 230 -19.30 2.03 2.70
C GLY A 230 -19.36 3.55 2.85
N ASP A 231 -18.29 4.21 3.28
CA ASP A 231 -18.25 5.67 3.41
C ASP A 231 -17.91 6.34 2.07
N SER A 232 -18.95 6.63 1.30
CA SER A 232 -18.82 7.20 -0.04
C SER A 232 -18.35 8.66 -0.03
N PHE A 233 -18.64 9.42 1.04
CA PHE A 233 -18.18 10.81 1.15
C PHE A 233 -16.68 10.85 1.48
N LEU A 234 -16.22 10.02 2.41
CA LEU A 234 -14.81 9.89 2.72
C LEU A 234 -14.01 9.35 1.51
N ALA A 235 -14.58 8.40 0.77
CA ALA A 235 -13.98 7.93 -0.47
C ALA A 235 -13.85 9.06 -1.51
N LEU A 236 -14.90 9.85 -1.71
CA LEU A 236 -14.89 11.03 -2.58
C LEU A 236 -13.80 12.03 -2.17
N TYR A 237 -13.77 12.40 -0.88
CA TYR A 237 -12.76 13.31 -0.34
C TYR A 237 -11.33 12.85 -0.67
N HIS A 238 -11.03 11.58 -0.40
CA HIS A 238 -9.70 11.04 -0.65
C HIS A 238 -9.38 10.87 -2.15
N CYS A 239 -10.35 10.55 -2.99
CA CYS A 239 -10.16 10.57 -4.45
C CYS A 239 -9.81 11.98 -4.95
N VAL A 240 -10.50 13.02 -4.48
CA VAL A 240 -10.18 14.41 -4.83
C VAL A 240 -8.80 14.80 -4.32
N ARG A 241 -8.46 14.46 -3.07
CA ARG A 241 -7.12 14.70 -2.51
C ARG A 241 -6.01 14.00 -3.29
N SER A 242 -6.26 12.80 -3.81
CA SER A 242 -5.32 12.06 -4.65
C SER A 242 -5.03 12.75 -6.00
N LEU A 243 -5.94 13.60 -6.48
CA LEU A 243 -5.77 14.43 -7.68
C LEU A 243 -5.17 15.81 -7.36
N ALA A 244 -5.49 16.36 -6.20
CA ALA A 244 -5.13 17.72 -5.78
C ALA A 244 -3.80 17.77 -5.02
N VAL A 245 -2.76 17.14 -5.59
CA VAL A 245 -1.38 17.11 -5.07
C VAL A 245 -0.40 17.27 -6.22
N LYS A 246 0.89 17.46 -5.92
CA LYS A 246 1.93 17.69 -6.92
C LYS A 246 2.18 16.48 -7.82
N GLU A 247 2.05 15.27 -7.28
CA GLU A 247 2.21 13.99 -7.98
C GLU A 247 0.89 13.20 -7.89
N PRO A 248 -0.11 13.52 -8.74
CA PRO A 248 -1.41 12.86 -8.73
C PRO A 248 -1.32 11.36 -8.96
N PHE A 249 -2.18 10.57 -8.30
CA PHE A 249 -2.26 9.14 -8.61
C PHE A 249 -2.93 8.94 -10.00
N PRO A 250 -2.30 8.20 -10.94
CA PRO A 250 -2.77 8.12 -12.33
C PRO A 250 -4.25 7.72 -12.49
N ASP A 251 -4.72 6.76 -11.69
CA ASP A 251 -6.09 6.24 -11.82
C ASP A 251 -7.11 6.96 -10.94
N ALA A 252 -6.71 8.01 -10.19
CA ALA A 252 -7.62 8.67 -9.26
C ALA A 252 -8.83 9.31 -9.95
N TRP A 253 -8.68 9.79 -11.19
CA TRP A 253 -9.79 10.31 -12.00
C TRP A 253 -10.80 9.22 -12.34
N ASN A 254 -10.34 8.04 -12.76
CA ASN A 254 -11.21 6.91 -13.05
C ASN A 254 -11.94 6.45 -11.79
N ASN A 255 -11.24 6.38 -10.65
CA ASN A 255 -11.83 6.03 -9.36
C ASN A 255 -12.91 7.05 -8.93
N LEU A 256 -12.66 8.34 -9.14
CA LEU A 256 -13.63 9.41 -8.89
C LEU A 256 -14.88 9.25 -9.77
N MET A 257 -14.70 8.95 -11.06
CA MET A 257 -15.82 8.73 -11.98
C MET A 257 -16.66 7.51 -11.61
N LEU A 258 -16.03 6.42 -11.17
CA LEU A 258 -16.75 5.24 -10.66
C LEU A 258 -17.59 5.57 -9.42
N LEU A 259 -17.09 6.43 -8.51
CA LEU A 259 -17.87 6.87 -7.35
C LEU A 259 -19.09 7.69 -7.75
N PHE A 260 -18.95 8.61 -8.72
CA PHE A 260 -20.07 9.40 -9.22
C PHE A 260 -21.11 8.55 -9.96
N GLU A 261 -20.68 7.59 -10.79
CA GLU A 261 -21.63 6.72 -11.50
C GLU A 261 -22.40 5.81 -10.54
N LYS A 262 -21.72 5.30 -9.49
CA LYS A 262 -22.38 4.54 -8.41
C LYS A 262 -23.41 5.39 -7.67
N ASN A 263 -23.07 6.65 -7.38
CA ASN A 263 -24.01 7.59 -6.75
C ASN A 263 -25.21 7.89 -7.66
N ARG A 264 -24.97 8.17 -8.95
CA ARG A 264 -26.02 8.42 -9.95
C ARG A 264 -27.00 7.25 -10.08
N SER A 265 -26.48 6.02 -10.03
CA SER A 265 -27.28 4.80 -10.14
C SER A 265 -28.03 4.44 -8.85
N SER A 266 -27.74 5.12 -7.73
CA SER A 266 -28.41 4.87 -6.46
C SER A 266 -29.78 5.53 -6.47
N HIS A 267 -30.85 4.74 -6.32
CA HIS A 267 -32.24 5.22 -6.19
C HIS A 267 -32.50 5.86 -4.81
N LEU A 268 -31.74 6.89 -4.44
CA LEU A 268 -32.11 7.75 -3.33
C LEU A 268 -33.35 8.54 -3.76
N HIS A 269 -34.47 8.37 -3.04
CA HIS A 269 -35.60 9.28 -3.14
C HIS A 269 -35.06 10.71 -3.02
N LEU A 270 -35.28 11.52 -4.05
CA LEU A 270 -34.76 12.87 -4.22
C LEU A 270 -35.10 13.78 -3.03
N LEU A 271 -34.32 13.71 -1.94
CA LEU A 271 -34.35 14.68 -0.85
C LEU A 271 -33.88 16.06 -1.33
N SER A 272 -33.25 16.15 -2.51
CA SER A 272 -32.74 17.42 -3.05
C SER A 272 -33.80 18.26 -3.76
N ARG A 273 -34.96 17.70 -4.13
CA ARG A 273 -35.97 18.46 -4.88
C ARG A 273 -36.59 19.58 -4.03
N ASP A 274 -36.54 19.42 -2.70
CA ASP A 274 -37.03 20.37 -1.70
C ASP A 274 -35.88 21.03 -0.89
N ALA A 275 -34.61 20.78 -1.24
CA ALA A 275 -33.47 21.36 -0.56
C ALA A 275 -33.07 22.69 -1.20
N PHE A 276 -33.45 23.81 -0.57
CA PHE A 276 -32.95 25.14 -0.93
C PHE A 276 -31.69 25.44 -0.11
N ILE A 277 -30.56 25.67 -0.78
CA ILE A 277 -29.30 26.07 -0.13
C ILE A 277 -29.13 27.57 -0.34
N ASP A 278 -29.27 28.36 0.72
CA ASP A 278 -28.89 29.77 0.69
C ASP A 278 -27.38 29.90 0.87
N PHE A 279 -26.67 30.19 -0.22
CA PHE A 279 -25.23 30.42 -0.19
C PHE A 279 -24.82 31.73 0.51
N SER A 280 -25.79 32.59 0.84
CA SER A 280 -25.58 33.84 1.59
C SER A 280 -25.53 33.62 3.11
N ASN A 281 -26.11 32.51 3.60
CA ASN A 281 -26.11 32.14 5.02
C ASN A 281 -25.92 30.61 5.20
N PRO A 282 -24.71 30.09 4.96
CA PRO A 282 -24.45 28.64 4.89
C PRO A 282 -24.59 27.89 6.23
N SER A 283 -24.75 28.60 7.36
CA SER A 283 -24.98 28.01 8.68
C SER A 283 -26.45 27.61 8.94
N GLU A 284 -27.40 28.10 8.15
CA GLU A 284 -28.82 27.78 8.32
C GLU A 284 -29.26 26.70 7.32
N ARG A 285 -29.70 25.55 7.84
CA ARG A 285 -30.44 24.58 7.01
C ARG A 285 -31.85 25.11 6.81
N CYS A 286 -32.13 25.69 5.63
CA CYS A 286 -33.52 25.99 5.25
C CYS A 286 -34.30 24.69 5.02
N CYS A 287 -34.97 24.19 6.06
CA CYS A 287 -36.08 23.26 5.87
C CYS A 287 -37.33 24.08 5.52
N LEU A 288 -37.91 23.85 4.34
CA LEU A 288 -39.10 24.54 3.81
C LEU A 288 -40.39 24.38 4.66
N GLN A 289 -40.33 23.76 5.84
CA GLN A 289 -41.47 23.63 6.73
C GLN A 289 -41.94 24.99 7.29
N GLU A 290 -41.07 26.01 7.35
CA GLU A 290 -41.39 27.32 7.95
C GLU A 290 -41.98 28.35 6.96
N TYR A 291 -41.89 28.08 5.64
CA TYR A 291 -42.41 29.00 4.62
C TYR A 291 -43.90 28.81 4.32
N ILE A 292 -44.50 27.68 4.70
CA ILE A 292 -45.92 27.40 4.45
C ILE A 292 -46.81 28.06 5.51
N THR A 293 -46.37 28.14 6.77
CA THR A 293 -47.13 28.77 7.87
C THR A 293 -47.19 30.29 7.80
N SER A 294 -46.29 30.94 7.06
CA SER A 294 -46.23 32.41 6.97
C SER A 294 -47.12 33.01 5.86
N ARG A 295 -47.72 32.18 4.99
CA ARG A 295 -48.57 32.64 3.87
C ARG A 295 -50.08 32.53 4.11
N GLU A 296 -50.52 31.93 5.22
CA GLU A 296 -51.96 31.86 5.55
C GLU A 296 -52.46 33.03 6.42
N PHE A 297 -51.62 34.00 6.78
CA PHE A 297 -52.04 35.19 7.53
C PHE A 297 -52.43 36.41 6.68
N PHE A 298 -52.38 36.30 5.34
CA PHE A 298 -52.88 37.32 4.43
C PHE A 298 -53.65 36.67 3.28
N LYS A 299 -54.90 36.27 3.54
CA LYS A 299 -56.00 36.23 2.57
C LYS A 299 -57.33 36.15 3.27
#